data_AF-A0A1W1CRG3-F1
#
_entry.id   AF-A0A1W1CRG3-F1
#
_cell.length_a   1.000
_cell.length_b   1.000
_cell.length_c   1.000
_cell.angle_alpha   90.00
_cell.angle_beta   90.00
_cell.angle_gamma   90.00
#
_symmetry.space_group_name_H-M   'P 1'
#
loop_
_entity.id
_entity.type
_entity.pdbx_description
1 polymer ?
#
loop_
_entity_poly.entity_id
_entity_poly.type
_entity_poly.pdbx_seq_one_letter_code
_entity_poly.pdbx_strand_id
1 'polypeptide(L)'
;MGRLDRQGAVNISECPKVIEAIEKRMKPLLDAINKSTEVLKKRIFVVEFLATTTDECLITMIYHRKLDEVWEAEARELEKLLDAKIMGRSRKQKVVLSDEFVTEKLFIDGKDVLYRHYESGFTQPNPAVNIKMIEWAIKQAKKVNGGDFLESYCGLGNFTIPLSKYFNKVLATEVSKRSIYSAKENCVLNGVNNIEFIRLSSEEMTQALNKEREFTRLKDVDLDSYNFSTVLVDPPRAGLDIATIKLISTIENIIYISCNPETLARDLVELTKSHRVVESAIYDQFPHTHHVESGVFLVKTS
;
A
#
# COMPACT_ATOMS: atom_id res chain seq x y z
N MET A 1 -5.58 29.72 -7.54
CA MET A 1 -4.69 29.72 -6.37
C MET A 1 -5.46 30.28 -5.17
N GLY A 2 -5.80 29.43 -4.20
CA GLY A 2 -6.59 29.84 -3.03
C GLY A 2 -5.79 30.80 -2.14
N ARG A 3 -6.45 31.85 -1.62
CA ARG A 3 -5.86 32.72 -0.61
C ARG A 3 -5.69 31.93 0.69
N LEU A 4 -4.49 32.00 1.27
CA LEU A 4 -4.24 31.52 2.63
C LEU A 4 -5.10 32.33 3.60
N ASP A 5 -5.79 31.66 4.51
CA ASP A 5 -6.44 32.32 5.63
C ASP A 5 -5.42 32.72 6.71
N ARG A 6 -5.90 33.36 7.78
CA ARG A 6 -5.04 33.83 8.89
C ARG A 6 -4.31 32.70 9.65
N GLN A 7 -4.67 31.45 9.41
CA GLN A 7 -4.09 30.26 10.02
C GLN A 7 -3.24 29.45 9.03
N GLY A 8 -3.07 29.94 7.79
CA GLY A 8 -2.30 29.27 6.75
C GLY A 8 -3.07 28.17 6.03
N ALA A 9 -4.40 28.07 6.19
CA ALA A 9 -5.21 27.14 5.43
C ALA A 9 -5.55 27.71 4.04
N VAL A 10 -5.46 26.88 3.01
CA VAL A 10 -5.91 27.22 1.66
C VAL A 10 -7.31 26.66 1.47
N ASN A 11 -8.27 27.52 1.13
CA ASN A 11 -9.59 27.04 0.72
C ASN A 11 -9.48 26.35 -0.65
N ILE A 12 -9.87 25.08 -0.70
CA ILE A 12 -9.90 24.25 -1.90
C ILE A 12 -11.35 24.13 -2.36
N SER A 13 -11.70 24.83 -3.44
CA SER A 13 -13.02 24.72 -4.08
C SER A 13 -13.13 23.52 -5.02
N GLU A 14 -12.00 23.11 -5.60
CA GLU A 14 -11.85 21.98 -6.52
C GLU A 14 -10.45 21.37 -6.34
N CYS A 15 -10.34 20.06 -6.56
CA CYS A 15 -9.06 19.35 -6.50
C CYS A 15 -8.98 18.32 -7.64
N PRO A 16 -8.69 18.74 -8.89
CA PRO A 16 -8.71 17.84 -10.05
C PRO A 16 -7.58 16.79 -10.03
N LYS A 17 -6.74 16.78 -8.98
CA LYS A 17 -5.69 15.77 -8.77
C LYS A 17 -6.22 14.49 -8.13
N VAL A 18 -7.34 14.55 -7.42
CA VAL A 18 -7.95 13.34 -6.84
C VAL A 18 -8.69 12.57 -7.94
N ILE A 19 -8.90 11.28 -7.74
CA ILE A 19 -9.70 10.48 -8.67
C ILE A 19 -11.17 10.93 -8.65
N GLU A 20 -11.88 10.70 -9.75
CA GLU A 20 -13.28 11.14 -9.95
C GLU A 20 -14.20 10.74 -8.79
N ALA A 21 -14.01 9.54 -8.24
CA ALA A 21 -14.75 9.04 -7.10
C ALA A 21 -14.69 9.96 -5.87
N ILE A 22 -13.55 10.62 -5.64
CA ILE A 22 -13.39 11.62 -4.58
C ILE A 22 -13.96 12.96 -5.06
N GLU A 23 -13.54 13.41 -6.24
CA GLU A 23 -13.86 14.74 -6.77
C GLU A 23 -15.38 15.02 -6.74
N LYS A 24 -16.18 14.08 -7.24
CA LYS A 24 -17.64 14.25 -7.31
C LYS A 24 -18.32 14.27 -5.94
N ARG A 25 -17.66 13.79 -4.88
CA ARG A 25 -18.20 13.70 -3.52
C ARG A 25 -17.74 14.84 -2.60
N MET A 26 -16.63 15.51 -2.91
CA MET A 26 -16.07 16.59 -2.08
C MET A 26 -17.06 17.74 -1.87
N LYS A 27 -17.63 18.29 -2.95
CA LYS A 27 -18.54 19.44 -2.87
C LYS A 27 -19.90 19.08 -2.23
N PRO A 28 -20.58 17.98 -2.65
CA PRO A 28 -21.80 17.54 -1.99
C PRO A 28 -21.62 17.26 -0.48
N LEU A 29 -20.50 16.64 -0.09
CA LEU A 29 -20.17 16.42 1.33
C LEU A 29 -20.08 17.73 2.10
N LEU A 30 -19.30 18.69 1.59
CA LEU A 30 -19.13 19.99 2.22
C LEU A 30 -20.46 20.74 2.35
N ASP A 31 -21.31 20.68 1.31
CA ASP A 31 -22.63 21.30 1.32
C ASP A 31 -23.56 20.64 2.35
N ALA A 32 -23.52 19.31 2.48
CA ALA A 32 -24.30 18.59 3.49
C ALA A 32 -23.85 18.93 4.91
N ILE A 33 -22.53 18.96 5.16
CA ILE A 33 -21.97 19.39 6.46
C ILE A 33 -22.41 20.82 6.80
N ASN A 34 -22.38 21.73 5.82
CA ASN A 34 -22.76 23.14 6.05
C ASN A 34 -24.27 23.35 6.24
N LYS A 35 -25.11 22.51 5.62
CA LYS A 35 -26.57 22.52 5.79
C LYS A 35 -27.01 21.86 7.11
N SER A 36 -26.21 20.94 7.65
CA SER A 36 -26.43 20.35 8.97
C SER A 36 -26.50 21.45 10.03
N THR A 37 -27.50 21.39 10.90
CA THR A 37 -27.70 22.39 11.96
C THR A 37 -26.49 22.46 12.88
N GLU A 38 -26.17 21.35 13.54
CA GLU A 38 -25.00 21.18 14.42
C GLU A 38 -24.41 19.76 14.39
N VAL A 39 -25.12 18.77 13.86
CA VAL A 39 -24.77 17.35 14.06
C VAL A 39 -23.49 16.98 13.32
N LEU A 40 -23.44 17.20 12.00
CA LEU A 40 -22.27 16.87 11.17
C LEU A 40 -21.18 17.94 11.24
N LYS A 41 -21.57 19.20 11.50
CA LYS A 41 -20.69 20.38 11.47
C LYS A 41 -19.88 20.58 12.75
N LYS A 42 -20.50 20.35 13.91
CA LYS A 42 -19.89 20.71 15.19
C LYS A 42 -18.64 19.88 15.46
N ARG A 43 -17.50 20.55 15.62
CA ARG A 43 -16.21 19.95 16.01
C ARG A 43 -15.67 18.90 15.02
N ILE A 44 -16.15 18.87 13.77
CA ILE A 44 -15.43 18.18 12.69
C ILE A 44 -14.14 18.95 12.41
N PHE A 45 -13.04 18.26 12.14
CA PHE A 45 -11.77 18.93 11.83
C PHE A 45 -10.99 18.30 10.67
N VAL A 46 -11.22 17.02 10.37
CA VAL A 46 -10.63 16.33 9.22
C VAL A 46 -11.69 15.44 8.56
N VAL A 47 -11.63 15.36 7.24
CA VAL A 47 -12.27 14.32 6.44
C VAL A 47 -11.18 13.64 5.62
N GLU A 48 -11.13 12.31 5.69
CA GLU A 48 -10.24 11.50 4.86
C GLU A 48 -11.08 10.76 3.81
N PHE A 49 -10.59 10.70 2.59
CA PHE A 49 -11.20 9.95 1.50
C PHE A 49 -10.28 8.79 1.12
N LEU A 50 -10.86 7.59 1.06
CA LEU A 50 -10.25 6.41 0.46
C LEU A 50 -11.17 5.95 -0.66
N ALA A 51 -10.69 5.91 -1.89
CA ALA A 51 -11.54 5.63 -3.04
C ALA A 51 -10.80 4.79 -4.08
N THR A 52 -11.56 4.20 -5.00
CA THR A 52 -11.06 3.24 -5.99
C THR A 52 -11.31 3.71 -7.42
N THR A 53 -10.66 3.04 -8.38
CA THR A 53 -10.92 3.23 -9.81
C THR A 53 -12.31 2.73 -10.24
N THR A 54 -12.96 1.92 -9.41
CA THR A 54 -14.31 1.37 -9.59
C THR A 54 -15.40 2.21 -8.93
N ASP A 55 -15.07 3.44 -8.53
CA ASP A 55 -16.01 4.41 -7.93
C ASP A 55 -16.54 4.05 -6.53
N GLU A 56 -15.95 3.05 -5.86
CA GLU A 56 -16.16 2.88 -4.42
C GLU A 56 -15.44 4.01 -3.67
N CYS A 57 -16.10 4.54 -2.63
CA CYS A 57 -15.54 5.58 -1.79
C CYS A 57 -15.91 5.35 -0.32
N LEU A 58 -14.91 5.47 0.55
CA LEU A 58 -15.03 5.48 1.99
C LEU A 58 -14.59 6.85 2.52
N ILE A 59 -15.51 7.51 3.22
CA ILE A 59 -15.33 8.83 3.79
C ILE A 59 -15.23 8.70 5.31
N THR A 60 -14.07 9.02 5.86
CA THR A 60 -13.84 9.02 7.31
C THR A 60 -13.96 10.43 7.85
N MET A 61 -14.98 10.68 8.66
CA MET A 61 -15.25 11.97 9.28
C MET A 61 -14.68 11.98 10.71
N ILE A 62 -13.75 12.90 11.00
CA ILE A 62 -12.99 12.93 12.25
C ILE A 62 -13.38 14.13 13.12
N TYR A 63 -13.71 13.85 14.38
CA TYR A 63 -14.34 14.80 15.31
C TYR A 63 -13.61 14.96 16.65
N HIS A 64 -13.70 16.18 17.19
CA HIS A 64 -13.40 16.50 18.60
C HIS A 64 -14.66 16.51 19.48
N ARG A 65 -15.55 15.52 19.30
CA ARG A 65 -16.73 15.25 20.13
C ARG A 65 -17.09 13.76 20.09
N LYS A 66 -17.92 13.32 21.04
CA LYS A 66 -18.54 11.99 20.97
C LYS A 66 -19.51 11.93 19.79
N LEU A 67 -19.54 10.79 19.12
CA LEU A 67 -20.50 10.46 18.07
C LEU A 67 -21.61 9.62 18.72
N ASP A 68 -22.85 10.09 18.63
CA ASP A 68 -24.04 9.49 19.21
C ASP A 68 -24.99 9.00 18.12
N GLU A 69 -26.12 8.40 18.52
CA GLU A 69 -27.12 7.86 17.58
C GLU A 69 -27.72 8.94 16.67
N VAL A 70 -27.75 10.20 17.12
CA VAL A 70 -28.18 11.34 16.30
C VAL A 70 -27.18 11.61 15.18
N TRP A 71 -25.88 11.60 15.49
CA TRP A 71 -24.84 11.66 14.46
C TRP A 71 -24.93 10.48 13.50
N GLU A 72 -25.13 9.26 14.02
CA GLU A 72 -25.24 8.07 13.19
C GLU A 72 -26.41 8.14 12.20
N ALA A 73 -27.58 8.58 12.66
CA ALA A 73 -28.76 8.74 11.83
C ALA A 73 -28.54 9.74 10.68
N GLU A 74 -27.96 10.91 10.96
CA GLU A 74 -27.70 11.91 9.92
C GLU A 74 -26.57 11.47 8.96
N ALA A 75 -25.56 10.76 9.47
CA ALA A 75 -24.48 10.23 8.66
C ALA A 75 -24.96 9.09 7.72
N ARG A 76 -25.97 8.30 8.11
CA ARG A 76 -26.59 7.29 7.22
C ARG A 76 -27.38 7.91 6.07
N GLU A 77 -28.02 9.06 6.28
CA GLU A 77 -28.63 9.80 5.18
C GLU A 77 -27.57 10.39 4.25
N LEU A 78 -26.43 10.79 4.82
CA LEU A 78 -25.28 11.26 4.04
C LEU A 78 -24.65 10.14 3.19
N GLU A 79 -24.55 8.89 3.69
CA GLU A 79 -24.08 7.74 2.89
C GLU A 79 -24.91 7.56 1.62
N LYS A 80 -26.24 7.61 1.75
CA LYS A 80 -27.18 7.51 0.63
C LYS A 80 -27.03 8.67 -0.34
N LEU A 81 -26.92 9.90 0.19
CA LEU A 81 -26.78 11.10 -0.63
C LEU A 81 -25.51 11.09 -1.47
N LEU A 82 -24.40 10.60 -0.91
CA LEU A 82 -23.08 10.61 -1.55
C LEU A 82 -22.78 9.35 -2.35
N ASP A 83 -23.63 8.33 -2.26
CA ASP A 83 -23.35 6.99 -2.78
C ASP A 83 -21.94 6.53 -2.34
N ALA A 84 -21.71 6.56 -1.03
CA ALA A 84 -20.40 6.29 -0.42
C ALA A 84 -20.57 5.64 0.95
N LYS A 85 -19.56 4.88 1.38
CA LYS A 85 -19.43 4.38 2.74
C LYS A 85 -18.96 5.52 3.65
N ILE A 86 -19.51 5.62 4.85
CA ILE A 86 -19.08 6.62 5.84
C ILE A 86 -18.66 5.96 7.14
N MET A 87 -17.62 6.51 7.75
CA MET A 87 -17.21 6.19 9.10
C MET A 87 -16.98 7.44 9.94
N GLY A 88 -17.19 7.29 11.25
CA GLY A 88 -16.91 8.31 12.24
C GLY A 88 -15.71 7.95 13.10
N ARG A 89 -14.78 8.89 13.26
CA ARG A 89 -13.66 8.79 14.22
C ARG A 89 -13.78 9.89 15.26
N SER A 90 -13.61 9.51 16.53
CA SER A 90 -13.37 10.46 17.61
C SER A 90 -12.40 9.84 18.63
N ARG A 91 -12.09 10.55 19.71
CA ARG A 91 -11.16 10.06 20.73
C ARG A 91 -11.62 8.69 21.26
N LYS A 92 -10.86 7.63 20.94
CA LYS A 92 -11.14 6.21 21.28
C LYS A 92 -12.47 5.68 20.72
N GLN A 93 -13.04 6.32 19.71
CA GLN A 93 -14.28 5.89 19.08
C GLN A 93 -14.06 5.65 17.59
N LYS A 94 -14.53 4.50 17.11
CA LYS A 94 -14.70 4.18 15.68
C LYS A 94 -16.15 3.77 15.50
N VAL A 95 -16.88 4.50 14.66
CA VAL A 95 -18.26 4.17 14.27
C VAL A 95 -18.22 3.80 12.80
N VAL A 96 -18.53 2.54 12.50
CA VAL A 96 -18.61 2.02 11.12
C VAL A 96 -20.09 1.92 10.77
N LEU A 97 -20.52 2.58 9.68
CA LEU A 97 -21.93 2.59 9.30
C LEU A 97 -22.29 1.40 8.41
N SER A 98 -21.57 1.27 7.29
CA SER A 98 -21.73 0.19 6.31
C SER A 98 -20.52 -0.74 6.32
N ASP A 99 -19.34 -0.21 6.01
CA ASP A 99 -18.10 -0.97 5.98
C ASP A 99 -16.89 -0.06 6.25
N GLU A 100 -15.73 -0.66 6.53
CA GLU A 100 -14.47 0.02 6.82
C GLU A 100 -13.40 -0.16 5.74
N PHE A 101 -13.78 -0.72 4.58
CA PHE A 101 -12.93 -0.87 3.41
C PHE A 101 -13.63 -0.51 2.10
N VAL A 102 -12.84 -0.28 1.06
CA VAL A 102 -13.27 -0.25 -0.35
C VAL A 102 -12.61 -1.38 -1.14
N THR A 103 -13.25 -1.84 -2.21
CA THR A 103 -12.69 -2.88 -3.09
C THR A 103 -12.16 -2.27 -4.38
N GLU A 104 -10.84 -2.21 -4.51
CA GLU A 104 -10.17 -1.80 -5.74
C GLU A 104 -10.11 -2.96 -6.73
N LYS A 105 -10.21 -2.65 -8.02
CA LYS A 105 -10.07 -3.63 -9.11
C LYS A 105 -9.11 -3.09 -10.15
N LEU A 106 -7.91 -3.66 -10.20
CA LEU A 106 -6.86 -3.27 -11.13
C LEU A 106 -6.72 -4.31 -12.24
N PHE A 107 -6.75 -3.88 -13.50
CA PHE A 107 -6.46 -4.76 -14.62
C PHE A 107 -4.94 -4.89 -14.79
N ILE A 108 -4.39 -6.04 -14.40
CA ILE A 108 -2.94 -6.29 -14.34
C ILE A 108 -2.65 -7.58 -15.09
N ASP A 109 -1.79 -7.48 -16.11
CA ASP A 109 -1.26 -8.64 -16.84
C ASP A 109 -2.37 -9.58 -17.35
N GLY A 110 -3.38 -8.96 -17.97
CA GLY A 110 -4.49 -9.64 -18.66
C GLY A 110 -5.63 -10.10 -17.77
N LYS A 111 -5.64 -9.78 -16.48
CA LYS A 111 -6.72 -10.16 -15.55
C LYS A 111 -7.06 -9.05 -14.56
N ASP A 112 -8.28 -9.09 -14.04
CA ASP A 112 -8.68 -8.29 -12.88
C ASP A 112 -7.99 -8.84 -11.62
N VAL A 113 -7.39 -7.94 -10.84
CA VAL A 113 -6.85 -8.21 -9.51
C VAL A 113 -7.58 -7.33 -8.50
N LEU A 114 -8.10 -7.95 -7.45
CA LEU A 114 -8.93 -7.30 -6.44
C LEU A 114 -8.14 -7.00 -5.17
N TYR A 115 -8.33 -5.82 -4.60
CA TYR A 115 -7.72 -5.45 -3.32
C TYR A 115 -8.75 -4.79 -2.40
N ARG A 116 -8.91 -5.32 -1.19
CA ARG A 116 -9.57 -4.62 -0.09
C ARG A 116 -8.61 -3.62 0.52
N HIS A 117 -8.97 -2.35 0.42
CA HIS A 117 -8.27 -1.25 1.05
C HIS A 117 -9.03 -0.83 2.29
N TYR A 118 -8.49 -1.16 3.46
CA TYR A 118 -9.04 -0.75 4.74
C TYR A 118 -8.64 0.68 5.08
N GLU A 119 -9.49 1.36 5.85
CA GLU A 119 -9.14 2.66 6.42
C GLU A 119 -7.84 2.63 7.22
N SER A 120 -7.04 3.69 7.06
CA SER A 120 -5.67 3.83 7.58
C SER A 120 -4.66 2.81 7.02
N GLY A 121 -5.05 1.93 6.09
CA GLY A 121 -4.13 1.07 5.37
C GLY A 121 -3.34 1.86 4.32
N PHE A 122 -2.05 1.55 4.18
CA PHE A 122 -1.26 2.12 3.10
C PHE A 122 -1.70 1.52 1.75
N THR A 123 -1.88 2.39 0.77
CA THR A 123 -2.18 2.05 -0.63
C THR A 123 -1.39 2.98 -1.51
N GLN A 124 -1.12 2.56 -2.74
CA GLN A 124 -0.49 3.42 -3.73
C GLN A 124 -1.49 4.51 -4.17
N PRO A 125 -1.17 5.80 -4.01
CA PRO A 125 -2.15 6.89 -4.17
C PRO A 125 -2.55 7.13 -5.62
N ASN A 126 -1.74 6.69 -6.59
CA ASN A 126 -2.05 6.80 -8.01
C ASN A 126 -2.20 5.38 -8.60
N PRO A 127 -3.43 4.87 -8.77
CA PRO A 127 -3.67 3.50 -9.22
C PRO A 127 -3.18 3.24 -10.65
N ALA A 128 -3.23 4.26 -11.52
CA ALA A 128 -2.77 4.14 -12.90
C ALA A 128 -1.26 3.89 -12.98
N VAL A 129 -0.50 4.59 -12.14
CA VAL A 129 0.95 4.41 -12.06
C VAL A 129 1.30 3.14 -11.27
N ASN A 130 0.54 2.80 -10.23
CA ASN A 130 0.70 1.51 -9.52
C ASN A 130 0.58 0.30 -10.46
N ILE A 131 -0.41 0.30 -11.37
CA ILE A 131 -0.53 -0.75 -12.41
C ILE A 131 0.78 -0.86 -13.20
N LYS A 132 1.38 0.27 -13.61
CA LYS A 132 2.64 0.27 -14.37
C LYS A 132 3.83 -0.23 -13.56
N MET A 133 3.90 0.08 -12.27
CA MET A 133 4.94 -0.46 -11.39
C MET A 133 4.82 -1.98 -11.26
N ILE A 134 3.60 -2.49 -11.05
CA ILE A 134 3.34 -3.92 -10.94
C ILE A 134 3.61 -4.63 -12.27
N GLU A 135 3.14 -4.09 -13.39
CA GLU A 135 3.39 -4.65 -14.73
C GLU A 135 4.88 -4.69 -15.07
N TRP A 136 5.64 -3.67 -14.68
CA TRP A 136 7.09 -3.67 -14.83
C TRP A 136 7.76 -4.73 -13.95
N ALA A 137 7.35 -4.88 -12.69
CA ALA A 137 7.87 -5.91 -11.80
C ALA A 137 7.56 -7.31 -12.33
N ILE A 138 6.35 -7.54 -12.84
CA ILE A 138 5.95 -8.78 -13.54
C ILE A 138 6.85 -9.03 -14.77
N LYS A 139 7.14 -8.00 -15.57
CA LYS A 139 8.05 -8.12 -16.72
C LYS A 139 9.44 -8.61 -16.28
N GLN A 140 9.92 -8.21 -15.11
CA GLN A 140 11.20 -8.68 -14.59
C GLN A 140 11.09 -10.10 -14.02
N ALA A 141 10.04 -10.41 -13.27
CA ALA A 141 9.78 -11.75 -12.74
C ALA A 141 9.70 -12.81 -13.86
N LYS A 142 9.10 -12.47 -15.02
CA LYS A 142 9.07 -13.33 -16.21
C LYS A 142 10.43 -13.65 -16.83
N LYS A 143 11.48 -12.88 -16.51
CA LYS A 143 12.86 -13.12 -16.98
C LYS A 143 13.62 -14.11 -16.08
N VAL A 144 13.08 -14.45 -14.91
CA VAL A 144 13.71 -15.34 -13.95
C VAL A 144 13.33 -16.79 -14.23
N ASN A 145 14.27 -17.72 -14.02
CA ASN A 145 14.08 -19.16 -14.24
C ASN A 145 13.36 -19.84 -13.05
N GLY A 146 12.18 -19.35 -12.68
CA GLY A 146 11.38 -19.90 -11.58
C GLY A 146 12.04 -19.76 -10.20
N GLY A 147 11.77 -20.70 -9.29
CA GLY A 147 12.22 -20.66 -7.89
C GLY A 147 11.17 -20.05 -6.96
N ASP A 148 11.60 -19.71 -5.75
CA ASP A 148 10.75 -19.08 -4.74
C ASP A 148 11.00 -17.57 -4.66
N PHE A 149 9.99 -16.83 -4.19
CA PHE A 149 10.02 -15.37 -4.13
C PHE A 149 9.94 -14.88 -2.68
N LEU A 150 10.79 -13.92 -2.35
CA LEU A 150 10.75 -13.20 -1.08
C LEU A 150 10.27 -11.76 -1.33
N GLU A 151 9.31 -11.29 -0.55
CA GLU A 151 8.97 -9.86 -0.50
C GLU A 151 9.09 -9.33 0.92
N SER A 152 9.78 -8.19 1.05
CA SER A 152 9.84 -7.43 2.29
C SER A 152 9.02 -6.15 2.17
N TYR A 153 8.26 -5.83 3.23
CA TYR A 153 7.33 -4.70 3.28
C TYR A 153 6.12 -4.88 2.35
N CYS A 154 5.55 -6.09 2.31
CA CYS A 154 4.52 -6.44 1.33
C CYS A 154 3.20 -5.69 1.50
N GLY A 155 2.97 -5.02 2.64
CA GLY A 155 1.73 -4.31 2.92
C GLY A 155 0.52 -5.24 2.79
N LEU A 156 -0.45 -4.84 1.96
CA LEU A 156 -1.66 -5.61 1.66
C LEU A 156 -1.49 -6.63 0.51
N GLY A 157 -0.26 -6.88 0.06
CA GLY A 157 0.07 -7.80 -1.04
C GLY A 157 0.05 -7.14 -2.42
N ASN A 158 0.37 -5.84 -2.51
CA ASN A 158 0.27 -5.04 -3.75
C ASN A 158 1.07 -5.68 -4.90
N PHE A 159 2.36 -5.94 -4.68
CA PHE A 159 3.21 -6.66 -5.65
C PHE A 159 3.09 -8.18 -5.48
N THR A 160 3.00 -8.66 -4.23
CA THR A 160 3.02 -10.09 -3.90
C THR A 160 2.00 -10.89 -4.69
N ILE A 161 0.75 -10.44 -4.72
CA ILE A 161 -0.37 -11.20 -5.28
C ILE A 161 -0.26 -11.32 -6.81
N PRO A 162 0.01 -10.24 -7.57
CA PRO A 162 0.25 -10.37 -9.01
C PRO A 162 1.52 -11.15 -9.37
N LEU A 163 2.60 -11.02 -8.59
CA LEU A 163 3.86 -11.70 -8.86
C LEU A 163 3.83 -13.18 -8.51
N SER A 164 3.01 -13.61 -7.55
CA SER A 164 3.06 -14.97 -7.00
C SER A 164 2.90 -16.09 -8.01
N LYS A 165 2.18 -15.85 -9.11
CA LYS A 165 1.97 -16.85 -10.17
C LYS A 165 3.23 -17.19 -10.98
N TYR A 166 4.30 -16.44 -10.82
CA TYR A 166 5.59 -16.66 -11.51
C TYR A 166 6.59 -17.46 -10.67
N PHE A 167 6.22 -17.82 -9.45
CA PHE A 167 7.09 -18.48 -8.48
C PHE A 167 6.39 -19.69 -7.87
N ASN A 168 7.18 -20.65 -7.37
CA ASN A 168 6.64 -21.88 -6.80
C ASN A 168 6.01 -21.58 -5.43
N LYS A 169 6.82 -21.02 -4.51
CA LYS A 169 6.37 -20.52 -3.21
C LYS A 169 6.73 -19.05 -3.08
N VAL A 170 5.90 -18.32 -2.34
CA VAL A 170 6.15 -16.93 -1.99
C VAL A 170 6.18 -16.80 -0.47
N LEU A 171 7.21 -16.12 0.02
CA LEU A 171 7.30 -15.66 1.39
C LEU A 171 7.20 -14.14 1.41
N ALA A 172 6.21 -13.60 2.12
CA ALA A 172 5.98 -12.16 2.17
C ALA A 172 5.97 -11.67 3.63
N THR A 173 6.76 -10.64 3.92
CA THR A 173 6.95 -10.13 5.28
C THR A 173 6.40 -8.72 5.46
N GLU A 174 5.76 -8.50 6.60
CA GLU A 174 5.15 -7.22 6.97
C GLU A 174 5.04 -7.09 8.49
N VAL A 175 5.32 -5.90 9.05
CA VAL A 175 5.27 -5.68 10.51
C VAL A 175 3.84 -5.42 11.02
N SER A 176 2.99 -4.86 10.16
CA SER A 176 1.61 -4.51 10.43
C SER A 176 0.69 -5.73 10.38
N LYS A 177 0.11 -6.07 11.55
CA LYS A 177 -0.91 -7.13 11.66
C LYS A 177 -2.13 -6.85 10.76
N ARG A 178 -2.54 -5.59 10.62
CA ARG A 178 -3.69 -5.20 9.79
C ARG A 178 -3.40 -5.37 8.30
N SER A 179 -2.18 -5.05 7.88
CA SER A 179 -1.74 -5.23 6.50
C SER A 179 -1.71 -6.72 6.15
N ILE A 180 -1.17 -7.59 7.02
CA ILE A 180 -1.22 -9.05 6.83
C ILE A 180 -2.65 -9.59 6.76
N TYR A 181 -3.55 -9.09 7.63
CA TYR A 181 -4.96 -9.47 7.57
C TYR A 181 -5.56 -9.14 6.19
N SER A 182 -5.34 -7.91 5.72
CA SER A 182 -5.81 -7.45 4.40
C SER A 182 -5.18 -8.27 3.27
N ALA A 183 -3.88 -8.58 3.36
CA ALA A 183 -3.17 -9.37 2.35
C ALA A 183 -3.72 -10.80 2.24
N LYS A 184 -4.05 -11.43 3.38
CA LYS A 184 -4.69 -12.76 3.40
C LYS A 184 -6.08 -12.73 2.77
N GLU A 185 -6.89 -11.72 3.07
CA GLU A 185 -8.19 -11.55 2.39
C GLU A 185 -8.02 -11.32 0.89
N ASN A 186 -7.05 -10.50 0.48
CA ASN A 186 -6.75 -10.24 -0.92
C ASN A 186 -6.30 -11.52 -1.65
N CYS A 187 -5.54 -12.41 -1.00
CA CYS A 187 -5.24 -13.73 -1.58
C CYS A 187 -6.50 -14.55 -1.84
N VAL A 188 -7.44 -14.56 -0.89
CA VAL A 188 -8.73 -15.25 -1.07
C VAL A 188 -9.52 -14.65 -2.24
N LEU A 189 -9.60 -13.32 -2.34
CA LEU A 189 -10.30 -12.63 -3.44
C LEU A 189 -9.71 -12.93 -4.82
N ASN A 190 -8.41 -13.19 -4.89
CA ASN A 190 -7.70 -13.48 -6.14
C ASN A 190 -7.43 -14.97 -6.38
N GLY A 191 -7.93 -15.85 -5.51
CA GLY A 191 -7.70 -17.30 -5.62
C GLY A 191 -6.22 -17.71 -5.52
N VAL A 192 -5.41 -16.95 -4.79
CA VAL A 192 -3.97 -17.20 -4.61
C VAL A 192 -3.72 -17.98 -3.32
N ASN A 193 -2.95 -19.07 -3.41
CA ASN A 193 -2.74 -20.01 -2.31
C ASN A 193 -1.26 -20.37 -2.06
N ASN A 194 -0.32 -19.84 -2.86
CA ASN A 194 1.11 -20.14 -2.74
C ASN A 194 1.91 -19.07 -1.99
N ILE A 195 1.24 -18.22 -1.20
CA ILE A 195 1.87 -17.15 -0.42
C ILE A 195 1.75 -17.46 1.07
N GLU A 196 2.90 -17.49 1.76
CA GLU A 196 2.98 -17.48 3.21
C GLU A 196 3.30 -16.06 3.71
N PHE A 197 2.45 -15.53 4.59
CA PHE A 197 2.63 -14.19 5.15
C PHE A 197 3.15 -14.25 6.57
N ILE A 198 4.28 -13.58 6.80
CA ILE A 198 4.95 -13.63 8.09
C ILE A 198 5.08 -12.24 8.67
N ARG A 199 4.70 -12.12 9.94
CA ARG A 199 4.82 -10.86 10.65
C ARG A 199 6.24 -10.63 11.15
N LEU A 200 7.16 -10.19 10.30
CA LEU A 200 8.54 -9.86 10.64
C LEU A 200 8.94 -8.55 9.96
N SER A 201 9.90 -7.83 10.56
CA SER A 201 10.65 -6.79 9.83
C SER A 201 11.70 -7.45 8.92
N SER A 202 12.27 -6.69 7.98
CA SER A 202 13.39 -7.16 7.13
C SER A 202 14.63 -7.54 7.95
N GLU A 203 14.88 -6.82 9.05
CA GLU A 203 15.96 -7.14 10.00
C GLU A 203 15.69 -8.49 10.68
N GLU A 204 14.49 -8.70 11.22
CA GLU A 204 14.11 -9.97 11.84
C GLU A 204 14.13 -11.13 10.84
N MET A 205 13.73 -10.87 9.58
CA MET A 205 13.80 -11.85 8.51
C MET A 205 15.25 -12.22 8.16
N THR A 206 16.16 -11.24 8.15
CA THR A 206 17.59 -11.48 7.96
C THR A 206 18.16 -12.34 9.08
N GLN A 207 17.84 -12.02 10.34
CA GLN A 207 18.26 -12.82 11.49
C GLN A 207 17.73 -14.26 11.41
N ALA A 208 16.50 -14.45 10.92
CA ALA A 208 15.89 -15.75 10.75
C ALA A 208 16.60 -16.59 9.67
N LEU A 209 16.86 -16.01 8.49
CA LEU A 209 17.55 -16.72 7.39
C LEU A 209 19.01 -17.04 7.72
N ASN A 210 19.68 -16.18 8.48
CA ASN A 210 21.04 -16.43 8.96
C ASN A 210 21.11 -17.38 10.17
N LYS A 211 19.96 -17.85 10.69
CA LYS A 211 19.86 -18.69 11.89
C LYS A 211 20.50 -18.05 13.13
N GLU A 212 20.47 -16.72 13.21
CA GLU A 212 20.98 -15.95 14.35
C GLU A 212 20.03 -16.05 15.56
N ARG A 213 18.73 -16.23 15.30
CA ARG A 213 17.68 -16.28 16.33
C ARG A 213 16.48 -17.10 15.86
N GLU A 214 15.93 -17.89 16.78
CA GLU A 214 14.63 -18.54 16.57
C GLU A 214 13.46 -17.57 16.82
N PHE A 215 12.48 -17.58 15.92
CA PHE A 215 11.27 -16.79 16.04
C PHE A 215 10.05 -17.70 16.17
N THR A 216 9.29 -17.59 17.27
CA THR A 216 8.04 -18.35 17.46
C THR A 216 7.03 -18.11 16.33
N ARG A 217 7.09 -16.93 15.68
CA ARG A 217 6.26 -16.57 14.51
C ARG A 217 6.58 -17.39 13.25
N LEU A 218 7.73 -18.07 13.22
CA LEU A 218 8.19 -18.92 12.12
C LEU A 218 8.05 -20.43 12.40
N LYS A 219 7.50 -20.82 13.55
CA LYS A 219 7.49 -22.24 13.99
C LYS A 219 6.86 -23.21 12.98
N ASP A 220 5.91 -22.73 12.19
CA ASP A 220 5.17 -23.53 11.20
C ASP A 220 5.70 -23.31 9.76
N VAL A 221 6.81 -22.58 9.61
CA VAL A 221 7.42 -22.23 8.33
C VAL A 221 8.82 -22.80 8.26
N ASP A 222 9.01 -23.78 7.39
CA ASP A 222 10.33 -24.32 7.08
C ASP A 222 11.05 -23.39 6.09
N LEU A 223 11.83 -22.44 6.62
CA LEU A 223 12.63 -21.50 5.82
C LEU A 223 13.70 -22.20 4.98
N ASP A 224 14.25 -23.33 5.45
CA ASP A 224 15.28 -24.08 4.72
C ASP A 224 14.69 -24.78 3.47
N SER A 225 13.36 -24.95 3.43
CA SER A 225 12.67 -25.47 2.24
C SER A 225 12.57 -24.47 1.08
N TYR A 226 12.86 -23.18 1.32
CA TYR A 226 12.74 -22.15 0.29
C TYR A 226 14.03 -22.02 -0.51
N ASN A 227 13.89 -22.00 -1.84
CA ASN A 227 14.97 -21.66 -2.76
C ASN A 227 14.70 -20.30 -3.39
N PHE A 228 14.99 -19.22 -2.64
CA PHE A 228 14.74 -17.86 -3.09
C PHE A 228 15.60 -17.50 -4.31
N SER A 229 14.97 -17.46 -5.48
CA SER A 229 15.62 -17.00 -6.71
C SER A 229 15.49 -15.49 -6.88
N THR A 230 14.45 -14.89 -6.30
CA THR A 230 14.12 -13.48 -6.46
C THR A 230 13.65 -12.87 -5.15
N VAL A 231 14.08 -11.64 -4.89
CA VAL A 231 13.56 -10.81 -3.80
C VAL A 231 13.03 -9.49 -4.34
N LEU A 232 11.89 -9.04 -3.80
CA LEU A 232 11.40 -7.69 -3.96
C LEU A 232 11.51 -6.92 -2.64
N VAL A 233 12.03 -5.70 -2.72
CA VAL A 233 12.06 -4.76 -1.60
C VAL A 233 11.41 -3.45 -2.01
N ASP A 234 10.49 -2.96 -1.19
CA ASP A 234 9.88 -1.63 -1.27
C ASP A 234 10.02 -0.92 0.09
N PRO A 235 11.23 -0.48 0.46
CA PRO A 235 11.49 0.04 1.79
C PRO A 235 10.89 1.43 2.02
N PRO A 236 10.76 1.85 3.29
CA PRO A 236 10.44 3.24 3.61
C PRO A 236 11.52 4.20 3.07
N ARG A 237 11.25 5.50 3.11
CA ARG A 237 12.16 6.57 2.60
C ARG A 237 13.59 6.54 3.13
N ALA A 238 13.87 5.80 4.22
CA ALA A 238 15.21 5.62 4.77
C ALA A 238 16.09 4.64 3.94
N GLY A 239 15.48 3.89 3.02
CA GLY A 239 16.12 2.80 2.27
C GLY A 239 16.32 1.54 3.13
N LEU A 240 17.21 0.66 2.68
CA LEU A 240 17.53 -0.59 3.38
C LEU A 240 18.60 -0.39 4.46
N ASP A 241 18.52 -1.19 5.51
CA ASP A 241 19.62 -1.35 6.47
C ASP A 241 20.71 -2.29 5.91
N ILE A 242 21.89 -2.24 6.51
CA ILE A 242 23.08 -2.99 6.06
C ILE A 242 22.86 -4.51 6.13
N ALA A 243 22.13 -5.01 7.13
CA ALA A 243 21.88 -6.44 7.27
C ALA A 243 20.98 -6.93 6.13
N THR A 244 19.91 -6.18 5.83
CA THR A 244 19.03 -6.46 4.70
C THR A 244 19.78 -6.40 3.37
N ILE A 245 20.66 -5.41 3.13
CA ILE A 245 21.50 -5.34 1.92
C ILE A 245 22.37 -6.58 1.77
N LYS A 246 23.04 -7.01 2.85
CA LYS A 246 23.89 -8.21 2.85
C LYS A 246 23.09 -9.46 2.53
N LEU A 247 21.89 -9.61 3.11
CA LEU A 247 21.01 -10.73 2.85
C LEU A 247 20.62 -10.80 1.38
N ILE A 248 20.03 -9.73 0.85
CA ILE A 248 19.52 -9.75 -0.53
C ILE A 248 20.64 -9.86 -1.57
N SER A 249 21.87 -9.45 -1.22
CA SER A 249 23.06 -9.65 -2.06
C SER A 249 23.43 -11.13 -2.29
N THR A 250 22.84 -12.06 -1.53
CA THR A 250 23.05 -13.50 -1.74
C THR A 250 22.09 -14.09 -2.78
N ILE A 251 20.92 -13.48 -2.97
CA ILE A 251 19.84 -13.92 -3.87
C ILE A 251 20.21 -13.57 -5.32
N GLU A 252 19.75 -14.34 -6.30
CA GLU A 252 20.16 -14.14 -7.71
C GLU A 252 19.58 -12.89 -8.36
N ASN A 253 18.32 -12.56 -8.03
CA ASN A 253 17.56 -11.50 -8.68
C ASN A 253 16.95 -10.56 -7.63
N ILE A 254 17.10 -9.26 -7.82
CA ILE A 254 16.58 -8.24 -6.90
C ILE A 254 15.70 -7.27 -7.69
N ILE A 255 14.44 -7.13 -7.28
CA ILE A 255 13.54 -6.07 -7.71
C ILE A 255 13.47 -5.03 -6.59
N TYR A 256 14.09 -3.87 -6.79
CA TYR A 256 14.08 -2.78 -5.81
C TYR A 256 13.11 -1.71 -6.29
N ILE A 257 12.03 -1.46 -5.53
CA ILE A 257 11.14 -0.31 -5.69
C ILE A 257 11.50 0.75 -4.63
N SER A 258 11.59 2.02 -5.02
CA SER A 258 11.97 3.11 -4.10
C SER A 258 11.20 4.39 -4.38
N CYS A 259 10.68 5.01 -3.33
CA CYS A 259 10.13 6.36 -3.34
C CYS A 259 11.18 7.46 -3.03
N ASN A 260 12.44 7.08 -2.81
CA ASN A 260 13.55 7.99 -2.54
C ASN A 260 14.79 7.63 -3.40
N PRO A 261 15.09 8.39 -4.46
CA PRO A 261 16.23 8.10 -5.34
C PRO A 261 17.59 8.24 -4.63
N GLU A 262 17.70 9.07 -3.59
CA GLU A 262 18.96 9.28 -2.87
C GLU A 262 19.38 8.03 -2.09
N THR A 263 18.45 7.45 -1.32
CA THR A 263 18.71 6.23 -0.56
C THR A 263 18.81 5.01 -1.47
N LEU A 264 18.09 4.99 -2.60
CA LEU A 264 18.29 3.98 -3.63
C LEU A 264 19.72 4.04 -4.17
N ALA A 265 20.22 5.23 -4.54
CA ALA A 265 21.58 5.38 -5.04
C ALA A 265 22.63 4.91 -4.01
N ARG A 266 22.44 5.23 -2.73
CA ARG A 266 23.27 4.73 -1.62
C ARG A 266 23.28 3.20 -1.58
N ASP A 267 22.10 2.57 -1.62
CA ASP A 267 22.00 1.11 -1.51
C ASP A 267 22.57 0.41 -2.76
N LEU A 268 22.41 1.01 -3.94
CA LEU A 268 22.98 0.49 -5.19
C LEU A 268 24.52 0.48 -5.16
N VAL A 269 25.19 1.38 -4.44
CA VAL A 269 26.67 1.33 -4.28
C VAL A 269 27.11 0.00 -3.66
N GLU A 270 26.33 -0.53 -2.72
CA GLU A 270 26.63 -1.81 -2.08
C GLU A 270 26.15 -3.00 -2.93
N LEU A 271 24.91 -2.94 -3.45
CA LEU A 271 24.34 -4.04 -4.24
C LEU A 271 25.08 -4.28 -5.56
N THR A 272 25.64 -3.22 -6.16
CA THR A 272 26.40 -3.34 -7.42
C THR A 272 27.77 -3.99 -7.27
N LYS A 273 28.21 -4.26 -6.03
CA LYS A 273 29.42 -5.07 -5.77
C LYS A 273 29.22 -6.54 -6.14
N SER A 274 27.99 -7.05 -6.05
CA SER A 274 27.63 -8.45 -6.32
C SER A 274 26.66 -8.60 -7.49
N HIS A 275 25.94 -7.53 -7.86
CA HIS A 275 24.94 -7.55 -8.92
C HIS A 275 25.23 -6.48 -9.98
N ARG A 276 24.64 -6.66 -11.17
CA ARG A 276 24.56 -5.62 -12.19
C ARG A 276 23.13 -5.15 -12.36
N VAL A 277 22.94 -3.86 -12.59
CA VAL A 277 21.64 -3.30 -12.97
C VAL A 277 21.34 -3.72 -14.41
N VAL A 278 20.15 -4.28 -14.64
CA VAL A 278 19.74 -4.83 -15.95
C VAL A 278 18.57 -4.05 -16.55
N GLU A 279 17.74 -3.46 -15.72
CA GLU A 279 16.59 -2.63 -16.12
C GLU A 279 16.35 -1.59 -15.03
N SER A 280 15.88 -0.41 -15.43
CA SER A 280 15.40 0.61 -14.50
C SER A 280 14.15 1.29 -15.04
N ALA A 281 13.36 1.83 -14.14
CA ALA A 281 12.17 2.59 -14.47
C ALA A 281 12.01 3.76 -13.49
N ILE A 282 11.36 4.82 -13.97
CA ILE A 282 10.95 5.97 -13.18
C ILE A 282 9.43 6.09 -13.32
N TYR A 283 8.77 6.36 -12.21
CA TYR A 283 7.33 6.47 -12.11
C TYR A 283 6.98 7.84 -11.51
N ASP A 284 6.17 8.61 -12.24
CA ASP A 284 5.63 9.87 -11.75
C ASP A 284 4.35 9.63 -10.94
N GLN A 285 4.52 9.01 -9.76
CA GLN A 285 3.43 8.71 -8.83
C GLN A 285 2.80 9.99 -8.26
N PHE A 286 3.59 11.07 -8.18
CA PHE A 286 3.21 12.34 -7.58
C PHE A 286 3.45 13.53 -8.53
N PRO A 287 2.66 13.65 -9.62
CA PRO A 287 2.86 14.73 -10.58
C PRO A 287 2.77 16.12 -9.96
N HIS A 288 3.66 17.00 -10.44
CA HIS A 288 3.85 18.36 -9.94
C HIS A 288 4.37 18.42 -8.49
N THR A 289 5.11 17.40 -8.06
CA THR A 289 5.88 17.42 -6.81
C THR A 289 7.35 17.09 -7.10
N HIS A 290 8.21 17.13 -6.08
CA HIS A 290 9.60 16.70 -6.21
C HIS A 290 9.78 15.19 -5.97
N HIS A 291 8.71 14.47 -5.61
CA HIS A 291 8.77 13.04 -5.35
C HIS A 291 8.87 12.26 -6.65
N VAL A 292 9.71 11.24 -6.64
CA VAL A 292 9.95 10.34 -7.76
C VAL A 292 9.96 8.93 -7.23
N GLU A 293 9.16 8.06 -7.84
CA GLU A 293 9.26 6.62 -7.62
C GLU A 293 10.14 5.99 -8.69
N SER A 294 10.86 4.95 -8.30
CA SER A 294 11.86 4.30 -9.14
C SER A 294 11.86 2.80 -8.93
N GLY A 295 12.13 2.05 -10.00
CA GLY A 295 12.30 0.61 -9.98
C GLY A 295 13.67 0.27 -10.56
N VAL A 296 14.40 -0.63 -9.91
CA VAL A 296 15.68 -1.16 -10.40
C VAL A 296 15.66 -2.67 -10.32
N PHE A 297 15.99 -3.32 -11.43
CA PHE A 297 16.15 -4.76 -11.48
C PHE A 297 17.64 -5.09 -11.54
N LEU A 298 18.11 -5.85 -10.57
CA LEU A 298 19.48 -6.29 -10.48
C LEU A 298 19.57 -7.81 -10.62
N VAL A 299 20.61 -8.27 -11.31
CA VAL A 299 20.93 -9.69 -11.46
C VAL A 299 22.35 -9.92 -11.01
N LYS A 300 22.57 -10.99 -10.25
CA LYS A 300 23.88 -11.33 -9.69
C LYS A 300 24.91 -11.49 -10.81
N THR A 301 26.08 -10.90 -10.61
CA THR A 301 27.21 -11.03 -11.53
C THR A 301 27.87 -12.38 -11.26
N SER A 302 28.07 -13.17 -12.31
CA SER A 302 28.79 -14.46 -12.24
C SER A 302 30.24 -14.30 -11.80
#